data_AF-A0A842S4X0-F1
#
_entry.id   AF-A0A842S4X0-F1
#
_cell.length_a   1.000
_cell.length_b   1.000
_cell.length_c   1.000
_cell.angle_alpha   90.00
_cell.angle_beta   90.00
_cell.angle_gamma   90.00
#
_symmetry.space_group_name_H-M   'P 1'
#
loop_
_entity.id
_entity.type
_entity.pdbx_description
1 polymer ?
#
loop_
_entity_poly.entity_id
_entity_poly.type
_entity_poly.pdbx_seq_one_letter_code
_entity_poly.pdbx_strand_id
1 'polypeptide(L)'
;MTGRYCYMSLYYNDHAPCGIHCKSCPGVRIFNCKGCREEKGQIRNFPVCKTYECVTNKELKFCYECDDFPCEKLQPIVKFEIFLPHNSKIYNSLMMKKLGIVKWNEIVEEKMELYYKGKKVRYGGDPLTLKDKDPNMYAKKEK
;
A
#
# COMPACT_ATOMS: atom_id res chain seq x y z
N MET A 1 21.80 18.82 13.28
CA MET A 1 21.34 17.52 12.77
C MET A 1 19.81 17.57 12.70
N THR A 2 19.29 17.74 11.49
CA THR A 2 17.95 18.27 11.23
C THR A 2 16.88 17.19 11.41
N GLY A 3 15.74 17.55 12.02
CA GLY A 3 14.68 16.63 12.46
C GLY A 3 14.10 15.67 11.40
N ARG A 4 14.45 15.84 10.12
CA ARG A 4 14.06 14.98 9.00
C ARG A 4 14.48 13.51 9.17
N TYR A 5 15.62 13.24 9.83
CA TYR A 5 16.05 11.86 10.10
C TYR A 5 15.26 11.19 11.22
N CYS A 6 14.75 11.96 12.19
CA CYS A 6 13.94 11.45 13.30
C CYS A 6 12.56 10.97 12.82
N TYR A 7 11.99 11.62 11.81
CA TYR A 7 10.72 11.20 11.21
C TYR A 7 10.84 9.99 10.28
N MET A 8 12.02 9.77 9.70
CA MET A 8 12.23 8.68 8.75
C MET A 8 11.99 7.30 9.38
N SER A 9 12.43 7.10 10.63
CA SER A 9 12.20 5.85 11.38
C SER A 9 10.72 5.62 11.67
N LEU A 10 9.98 6.68 12.03
CA LEU A 10 8.54 6.63 12.25
C LEU A 10 7.80 6.25 10.96
N TYR A 11 8.19 6.83 9.83
CA TYR A 11 7.57 6.51 8.54
C TYR A 11 7.84 5.08 8.10
N TYR A 12 8.96 4.45 8.49
CA TYR A 12 9.12 3.02 8.20
C TYR A 12 8.09 2.15 8.94
N ASN A 13 7.71 2.51 10.18
CA ASN A 13 6.73 1.75 10.95
C ASN A 13 5.30 1.89 10.42
N ASP A 14 4.99 3.02 9.78
CA ASP A 14 3.70 3.25 9.13
C ASP A 14 3.47 2.36 7.89
N HIS A 15 4.54 1.77 7.33
CA HIS A 15 4.48 0.96 6.12
C HIS A 15 5.04 -0.45 6.35
N ALA A 16 4.19 -1.45 6.12
CA ALA A 16 4.62 -2.84 6.15
C ALA A 16 5.72 -3.10 5.11
N PRO A 17 6.63 -4.07 5.32
CA PRO A 17 7.67 -4.38 4.35
C PRO A 17 7.14 -4.77 2.95
N CYS A 18 5.90 -5.24 2.87
CA CYS A 18 5.21 -5.57 1.62
C CYS A 18 4.50 -4.39 0.93
N GLY A 19 4.62 -3.17 1.46
CA GLY A 19 4.04 -1.95 0.88
C GLY A 19 2.65 -1.57 1.40
N ILE A 20 2.04 -2.37 2.28
CA ILE A 20 0.78 -1.96 2.91
C ILE A 20 1.00 -0.76 3.82
N HIS A 21 0.20 0.29 3.65
CA HIS A 21 0.13 1.39 4.62
C HIS A 21 -0.67 0.94 5.84
N CYS A 22 0.02 0.67 6.95
CA CYS A 22 -0.57 0.08 8.14
C CYS A 22 -1.63 0.99 8.75
N LYS A 23 -1.48 2.31 8.73
CA LYS A 23 -2.49 3.24 9.29
C LYS A 23 -3.84 3.17 8.56
N SER A 24 -3.86 2.83 7.27
CA SER A 24 -5.11 2.65 6.51
C SER A 24 -5.77 1.29 6.74
N CYS A 25 -5.14 0.38 7.49
CA CYS A 25 -5.66 -0.94 7.80
C CYS A 25 -6.79 -0.88 8.84
N PRO A 26 -7.94 -1.55 8.62
CA PRO A 26 -8.99 -1.67 9.63
C PRO A 26 -8.50 -2.25 10.97
N GLY A 27 -7.49 -3.13 10.94
CA GLY A 27 -6.93 -3.76 12.14
C GLY A 27 -6.33 -2.79 13.16
N VAL A 28 -5.82 -1.63 12.71
CA VAL A 28 -5.34 -0.58 13.63
C VAL A 28 -6.48 -0.08 14.51
N ARG A 29 -7.68 0.11 13.93
CA ARG A 29 -8.85 0.60 14.66
C ARG A 29 -9.61 -0.51 15.39
N ILE A 30 -9.77 -1.68 14.78
CA ILE A 30 -10.64 -2.75 15.30
C ILE A 30 -10.00 -3.45 16.51
N PHE A 31 -8.69 -3.66 16.50
CA PHE A 31 -8.01 -4.43 17.55
C PHE A 31 -6.66 -3.84 17.96
N ASN A 32 -6.50 -2.52 17.81
CA ASN A 32 -5.31 -1.78 18.27
C ASN A 32 -3.98 -2.34 17.73
N CYS A 33 -3.99 -2.80 16.47
CA CYS A 33 -2.79 -3.29 15.78
C CYS A 33 -1.74 -2.17 15.68
N LYS A 34 -0.50 -2.49 16.06
CA LYS A 34 0.63 -1.53 16.01
C LYS A 34 1.36 -1.50 14.68
N GLY A 35 0.90 -2.29 13.70
CA GLY A 35 1.50 -2.37 12.38
C GLY A 35 2.54 -3.49 12.25
N CYS A 36 2.81 -3.88 11.01
CA CYS A 36 3.50 -5.13 10.71
C CYS A 36 4.92 -5.22 11.30
N ARG A 37 5.63 -4.08 11.41
CA ARG A 37 6.99 -4.05 11.96
C ARG A 37 7.00 -4.20 13.48
N GLU A 38 6.12 -3.48 14.17
CA GLU A 38 6.00 -3.55 15.64
C GLU A 38 5.49 -4.92 16.09
N GLU A 39 4.54 -5.48 15.35
CA GLU A 39 3.96 -6.81 15.60
C GLU A 39 4.85 -7.95 15.07
N LYS A 40 6.04 -7.65 14.53
CA LYS A 40 6.99 -8.64 13.97
C LYS A 40 6.35 -9.61 12.96
N GLY A 41 5.43 -9.09 12.14
CA GLY A 41 4.70 -9.87 11.14
C GLY A 41 3.58 -10.76 11.70
N GLN A 42 3.38 -10.82 13.01
CA GLN A 42 2.37 -11.64 13.68
C GLN A 42 1.22 -10.77 14.19
N ILE A 43 0.16 -10.64 13.38
CA ILE A 43 -0.99 -9.82 13.76
C ILE A 43 -1.95 -10.67 14.61
N ARG A 44 -2.21 -10.25 15.86
CA ARG A 44 -3.03 -11.01 16.83
C ARG A 44 -2.51 -12.45 17.01
N ASN A 45 -3.42 -13.43 16.96
CA ASN A 45 -3.14 -14.86 17.03
C ASN A 45 -3.01 -15.50 15.62
N PHE A 46 -2.85 -14.71 14.56
CA PHE A 46 -2.56 -15.27 13.24
C PHE A 46 -1.11 -15.76 13.17
N PRO A 47 -0.79 -16.70 12.26
CA PRO A 47 0.58 -17.07 11.97
C PRO A 47 1.41 -15.87 11.52
N VAL A 48 2.72 -15.96 11.70
CA VAL A 48 3.66 -14.96 11.16
C VAL A 48 3.49 -14.88 9.64
N CYS A 49 3.39 -13.65 9.12
CA CYS A 49 3.22 -13.41 7.70
C CYS A 49 4.46 -13.87 6.91
N LYS A 50 4.28 -14.82 5.98
CA LYS A 50 5.34 -15.33 5.11
C LYS A 50 6.06 -14.25 4.29
N THR A 51 5.35 -13.17 3.91
CA THR A 51 5.98 -12.05 3.20
C THR A 51 6.86 -11.21 4.13
N TYR A 52 6.47 -11.07 5.41
CA TYR A 52 7.30 -10.40 6.40
C TYR A 52 8.57 -11.19 6.66
N GLU A 53 8.47 -12.50 6.93
CA GLU A 53 9.62 -13.39 7.11
C GLU A 53 10.58 -13.34 5.93
N CYS A 54 10.04 -13.37 4.71
CA CYS A 54 10.85 -13.31 3.49
C CYS A 54 11.70 -12.03 3.39
N VAL A 55 11.12 -10.87 3.74
CA VAL A 55 11.84 -9.58 3.66
C VAL A 55 12.87 -9.48 4.78
N THR A 56 12.50 -9.88 6.00
CA THR A 56 13.41 -9.87 7.16
C THR A 56 14.58 -10.83 6.97
N ASN A 57 14.36 -12.04 6.46
CA ASN A 57 15.43 -13.03 6.23
C ASN A 57 16.40 -12.61 5.12
N LYS A 58 15.95 -11.77 4.18
CA LYS A 58 16.81 -11.17 3.15
C LYS A 58 17.48 -9.87 3.62
N GLU A 59 17.26 -9.47 4.88
CA GLU A 59 17.75 -8.21 5.47
C GLU A 59 17.35 -6.94 4.69
N LEU A 60 16.21 -7.02 4.00
CA LEU A 60 15.66 -5.90 3.23
C LEU A 60 14.69 -5.10 4.10
N LYS A 61 14.55 -3.79 3.82
CA LYS A 61 13.55 -2.94 4.48
C LYS A 61 12.19 -3.09 3.81
N PHE A 62 12.19 -3.25 2.49
CA PHE A 62 10.98 -3.40 1.68
C PHE A 62 11.14 -4.43 0.57
N CYS A 63 10.02 -5.00 0.15
CA CYS A 63 9.99 -5.93 -0.98
C CYS A 63 10.57 -5.33 -2.27
N TYR A 64 10.43 -4.02 -2.52
CA TYR A 64 10.89 -3.40 -3.77
C TYR A 64 12.42 -3.34 -3.94
N GLU A 65 13.15 -3.65 -2.87
CA GLU A 65 14.61 -3.76 -2.83
C GLU A 65 15.09 -5.16 -3.21
N CYS A 66 14.17 -6.14 -3.32
CA CYS A 66 14.49 -7.51 -3.70
C CYS A 66 14.67 -7.62 -5.22
N ASP A 67 15.66 -8.40 -5.67
CA ASP A 67 15.89 -8.64 -7.11
C ASP A 67 14.71 -9.36 -7.78
N ASP A 68 14.06 -10.27 -7.04
CA ASP A 68 12.84 -10.96 -7.49
C ASP A 68 11.58 -10.06 -7.51
N PHE A 69 11.68 -8.77 -7.20
CA PHE A 69 10.49 -7.91 -7.14
C PHE A 69 10.02 -7.46 -8.53
N PRO A 70 8.72 -7.58 -8.86
CA PRO A 70 7.64 -8.14 -8.05
C PRO A 70 7.58 -9.68 -8.09
N CYS A 71 7.19 -10.32 -6.98
CA CYS A 71 7.08 -11.78 -6.89
C CYS A 71 5.67 -12.26 -6.52
N GLU A 72 5.44 -13.56 -6.60
CA GLU A 72 4.13 -14.20 -6.37
C GLU A 72 3.53 -13.92 -4.98
N LYS A 73 4.36 -13.66 -3.96
CA LYS A 73 3.89 -13.32 -2.60
C LYS A 73 3.13 -11.99 -2.53
N LEU A 74 3.21 -11.17 -3.59
CA LEU A 74 2.59 -9.86 -3.68
C LEU A 74 1.42 -9.82 -4.68
N GLN A 75 1.00 -10.97 -5.21
CA GLN A 75 -0.13 -11.04 -6.13
C GLN A 75 -1.39 -10.41 -5.53
N PRO A 76 -2.15 -9.62 -6.31
CA PRO A 76 -3.46 -9.14 -5.90
C PRO A 76 -4.43 -10.32 -5.85
N ILE A 77 -5.33 -10.28 -4.87
CA ILE A 77 -6.30 -11.34 -4.61
C ILE A 77 -7.71 -10.75 -4.72
N VAL A 78 -8.54 -11.33 -5.58
CA VAL A 78 -9.92 -10.89 -5.78
C VAL A 78 -10.86 -11.46 -4.71
N LYS A 79 -10.70 -12.76 -4.39
CA LYS A 79 -11.51 -13.47 -3.40
C LYS A 79 -10.76 -13.59 -2.07
N PHE A 80 -10.59 -12.45 -1.40
CA PHE A 80 -9.98 -12.41 -0.07
C PHE A 80 -10.88 -11.61 0.86
N GLU A 81 -11.78 -12.32 1.55
CA GLU A 81 -12.87 -11.75 2.35
C GLU A 81 -12.38 -10.85 3.51
N ILE A 82 -11.10 -10.93 3.85
CA ILE A 82 -10.60 -10.42 5.12
C ILE A 82 -9.94 -9.03 5.00
N PHE A 83 -9.46 -8.57 3.83
CA PHE A 83 -8.55 -7.40 3.87
C PHE A 83 -8.48 -6.53 2.60
N LEU A 84 -9.10 -5.36 2.69
CA LEU A 84 -9.07 -4.28 1.70
C LEU A 84 -7.65 -3.84 1.22
N PRO A 85 -6.61 -3.71 2.07
CA PRO A 85 -5.32 -3.17 1.63
C PRO A 85 -4.37 -4.18 0.97
N HIS A 86 -4.72 -5.46 0.84
CA HIS A 86 -3.76 -6.44 0.29
C HIS A 86 -3.46 -6.23 -1.19
N ASN A 87 -4.35 -5.57 -1.93
CA ASN A 87 -4.18 -5.33 -3.36
C ASN A 87 -3.38 -4.05 -3.68
N SER A 88 -3.09 -3.21 -2.68
CA SER A 88 -2.28 -1.99 -2.88
C SER A 88 -0.77 -2.20 -2.73
N LYS A 89 -0.33 -3.40 -2.32
CA LYS A 89 1.09 -3.75 -2.08
C LYS A 89 2.02 -3.28 -3.20
N ILE A 90 1.77 -3.75 -4.43
CA ILE A 90 2.63 -3.45 -5.60
C ILE A 90 2.65 -1.96 -5.90
N TYR A 91 1.49 -1.32 -5.97
CA TYR A 91 1.39 0.10 -6.27
C TYR A 91 2.15 0.93 -5.22
N ASN A 92 1.89 0.68 -3.95
CA ASN A 92 2.53 1.39 -2.85
C ASN A 92 4.05 1.18 -2.84
N SER A 93 4.52 -0.06 -3.04
CA SER A 93 5.94 -0.37 -3.13
C SER A 93 6.62 0.38 -4.28
N LEU A 94 6.00 0.46 -5.45
CA LEU A 94 6.54 1.22 -6.59
C LEU A 94 6.54 2.73 -6.32
N MET A 95 5.51 3.25 -5.66
CA MET A 95 5.45 4.67 -5.32
C MET A 95 6.47 5.05 -4.25
N MET A 96 6.70 4.20 -3.25
CA MET A 96 7.80 4.36 -2.30
C MET A 96 9.17 4.33 -2.99
N LYS A 97 9.39 3.39 -3.91
CA LYS A 97 10.64 3.31 -4.69
C LYS A 97 10.85 4.57 -5.54
N LYS A 98 9.78 5.09 -6.16
CA LYS A 98 9.82 6.26 -7.03
C LYS A 98 10.01 7.58 -6.28
N LEU A 99 9.31 7.76 -5.17
CA LEU A 99 9.22 9.05 -4.46
C LEU A 99 10.09 9.11 -3.20
N GLY A 100 10.55 7.97 -2.70
CA GLY A 100 11.09 7.83 -1.35
C GLY A 100 9.98 7.76 -0.29
N ILE A 101 10.34 7.23 0.89
CA ILE A 101 9.38 6.99 1.99
C ILE A 101 8.74 8.28 2.52
N VAL A 102 9.50 9.38 2.61
CA VAL A 102 9.01 10.66 3.15
C VAL A 102 7.85 11.20 2.32
N LYS A 103 8.09 11.40 1.02
CA LYS A 103 7.08 11.95 0.10
C LYS A 103 5.91 11.00 -0.09
N TRP A 104 6.16 9.69 -0.07
CA TRP A 104 5.07 8.73 -0.10
C TRP A 104 4.19 8.82 1.13
N ASN A 105 4.78 8.91 2.32
CA ASN A 105 4.03 9.00 3.58
C ASN A 105 3.17 10.26 3.68
N GLU A 106 3.59 11.37 3.06
CA GLU A 106 2.80 12.61 2.99
C GLU A 106 1.52 12.47 2.15
N ILE A 107 1.51 11.59 1.14
CA ILE A 107 0.39 11.50 0.16
C ILE A 107 -0.39 10.18 0.22
N VAL A 108 0.11 9.17 0.93
CA VAL A 108 -0.44 7.80 0.89
C VAL A 108 -1.89 7.74 1.34
N GLU A 109 -2.28 8.54 2.35
CA GLU A 109 -3.66 8.54 2.85
C GLU A 109 -4.65 8.99 1.78
N GLU A 110 -4.34 10.07 1.06
CA GLU A 110 -5.13 10.55 -0.08
C GLU A 110 -5.20 9.47 -1.18
N LYS A 111 -4.07 8.82 -1.50
CA LYS A 111 -4.04 7.76 -2.52
C LYS A 111 -4.84 6.52 -2.12
N MET A 112 -4.81 6.16 -0.83
CA MET A 112 -5.60 5.05 -0.31
C MET A 112 -7.09 5.39 -0.27
N GLU A 113 -7.46 6.64 0.06
CA GLU A 113 -8.85 7.09 -0.03
C GLU A 113 -9.37 7.01 -1.47
N LEU A 114 -8.60 7.48 -2.44
CA LEU A 114 -8.94 7.36 -3.86
C LEU A 114 -9.05 5.89 -4.28
N TYR A 115 -8.14 5.02 -3.83
CA TYR A 115 -8.18 3.59 -4.15
C TYR A 115 -9.48 2.90 -3.68
N TYR A 116 -10.00 3.26 -2.50
CA TYR A 116 -11.20 2.62 -1.95
C TYR A 116 -12.52 3.27 -2.35
N LYS A 117 -12.54 4.61 -2.49
CA LYS A 117 -13.77 5.37 -2.70
C LYS A 117 -13.86 6.00 -4.08
N GLY A 118 -12.74 6.11 -4.78
CA GLY A 118 -12.66 6.74 -6.09
C GLY A 118 -13.43 5.94 -7.14
N LYS A 119 -14.07 6.65 -8.05
CA LYS A 119 -14.78 6.06 -9.18
C LYS A 119 -13.98 6.26 -10.47
N LYS A 120 -14.21 5.37 -11.44
CA LYS A 120 -13.86 5.57 -12.85
C LYS A 120 -15.14 5.77 -13.65
N VAL A 121 -15.09 6.65 -14.65
CA VAL A 121 -16.30 7.13 -15.33
C VAL A 121 -16.83 6.10 -16.33
N ARG A 122 -15.96 5.43 -17.09
CA ARG A 122 -16.34 4.20 -17.85
C ARG A 122 -15.21 3.42 -18.51
N TYR A 123 -13.94 3.85 -18.50
CA TYR A 123 -12.81 3.10 -19.09
C TYR A 123 -11.51 3.20 -18.28
N GLY A 124 -10.55 2.31 -18.54
CA GLY A 124 -9.21 2.37 -17.94
C GLY A 124 -8.39 3.55 -18.45
N GLY A 125 -7.43 4.04 -17.64
CA GLY A 125 -6.50 5.11 -18.01
C GLY A 125 -6.69 6.42 -17.24
N ASP A 126 -7.93 6.76 -16.89
CA ASP A 126 -8.21 7.98 -16.15
C ASP A 126 -7.81 7.93 -14.67
N PRO A 127 -7.38 9.07 -14.09
CA PRO A 127 -7.20 9.18 -12.66
C PRO A 127 -8.49 8.92 -11.89
N LEU A 128 -8.36 8.23 -10.75
CA LEU A 128 -9.44 8.10 -9.78
C LEU A 128 -9.85 9.47 -9.28
N THR A 129 -11.15 9.66 -9.09
CA THR A 129 -11.71 10.89 -8.54
C THR A 129 -12.84 10.58 -7.57
N LEU A 130 -13.01 11.43 -6.57
CA LEU A 130 -14.16 11.42 -5.66
C LEU A 130 -15.33 12.24 -6.22
N LYS A 131 -15.09 13.06 -7.26
CA LYS A 131 -16.13 13.88 -7.89
C LYS A 131 -16.91 13.06 -8.90
N ASP A 132 -18.18 13.36 -9.04
CA ASP A 132 -18.97 12.86 -10.17
C ASP A 132 -18.50 13.57 -11.46
N LYS A 133 -18.31 12.80 -12.54
CA LYS A 133 -17.81 13.26 -13.83
C LYS A 133 -18.82 12.97 -14.93
N ASP A 134 -18.83 13.81 -15.96
CA ASP A 134 -19.73 13.68 -17.12
C ASP A 134 -19.50 12.33 -17.84
N PRO A 135 -20.53 11.46 -17.94
CA PRO A 135 -20.44 10.18 -18.64
C PRO A 135 -20.15 10.29 -20.15
N ASN A 136 -20.27 11.49 -20.74
CA ASN A 136 -20.04 11.76 -22.16
C ASN A 136 -18.63 12.33 -22.46
N MET A 137 -17.73 12.38 -21.48
CA MET A 137 -16.40 13.02 -21.63
C MET A 137 -15.43 12.32 -22.60
N TYR A 138 -15.69 11.09 -23.04
CA TYR A 138 -14.77 10.36 -23.91
C TYR A 138 -15.20 10.44 -25.38
N ALA A 139 -14.25 10.82 -26.23
CA ALA A 139 -14.42 10.76 -27.67
C ALA A 139 -14.58 9.29 -28.12
N LYS A 140 -15.59 9.02 -28.94
CA LYS A 140 -15.70 7.75 -29.68
C LYS A 140 -14.90 7.90 -30.97
N LYS A 141 -14.15 6.86 -31.35
CA LYS A 141 -13.51 6.83 -32.66
C LYS A 141 -14.62 6.81 -33.72
N GLU A 142 -14.61 7.77 -34.63
CA GLU A 142 -15.49 7.76 -35.79
C GLU A 142 -15.17 6.53 -36.65
N LYS A 143 -16.21 5.89 -37.19
CA LYS A 143 -16.10 4.65 -37.97
C LYS A 143 -15.53 4.93 -39.35
#